data_AF-A0A182N6S1-F1
#
_entry.id   AF-A0A182N6S1-F1
#
_cell.length_a   1.000
_cell.length_b   1.000
_cell.length_c   1.000
_cell.angle_alpha   90.00
_cell.angle_beta   90.00
_cell.angle_gamma   90.00
#
_symmetry.space_group_name_H-M   'P 1'
#
loop_
_entity.id
_entity.type
_entity.pdbx_description
1 polymer ?
#
loop_
_entity_poly.entity_id
_entity_poly.type
_entity_poly.pdbx_seq_one_letter_code
_entity_poly.pdbx_strand_id
1 'polypeptide(L)'
;MTHLDKLRIWNKTIRVMPSKHQAVQLPKEGQPDAGLTRDYAQNPLHRFKKPGSKNYQNIYPPSATLHLSNIPATVTEDEIKEAFTKNSFEVKAFKFFPKDHKMALIQLSSIEEAVCALIKMHNYQLSESNHLRVSFSKSNI
;
A
#
# COMPACT_ATOMS: atom_id res chain seq x y z
N MET A 1 -8.80 -7.71 13.73
CA MET A 1 -7.37 -8.10 13.80
C MET A 1 -7.19 -9.42 13.10
N THR A 2 -7.17 -9.42 11.77
CA THR A 2 -7.38 -10.65 11.00
C THR A 2 -6.43 -10.84 9.84
N HIS A 3 -5.69 -9.81 9.42
CA HIS A 3 -5.00 -9.84 8.12
C HIS A 3 -3.47 -9.77 8.19
N LEU A 4 -2.89 -9.23 9.27
CA LEU A 4 -1.45 -8.95 9.33
C LEU A 4 -0.69 -9.80 10.35
N ASP A 5 -1.37 -10.46 11.30
CA ASP A 5 -0.68 -11.36 12.24
C ASP A 5 -0.06 -12.54 11.49
N LYS A 6 1.19 -12.88 11.82
CA LYS A 6 2.00 -13.94 11.19
C LYS A 6 2.35 -13.70 9.72
N LEU A 7 2.12 -12.50 9.20
CA LEU A 7 2.57 -12.13 7.86
C LEU A 7 4.11 -12.10 7.82
N ARG A 8 4.70 -12.56 6.72
CA ARG A 8 6.15 -12.46 6.50
C ARG A 8 6.45 -11.17 5.74
N ILE A 9 7.37 -10.36 6.26
CA ILE A 9 7.87 -9.12 5.67
C ILE A 9 9.36 -8.98 5.97
N TRP A 10 10.17 -8.64 4.98
CA TRP A 10 11.64 -8.54 5.10
C TRP A 10 12.26 -9.77 5.75
N ASN A 11 11.83 -10.97 5.31
CA ASN A 11 12.26 -12.26 5.84
C ASN A 11 11.96 -12.49 7.32
N LYS A 12 11.05 -11.71 7.92
CA LYS A 12 10.63 -11.84 9.32
C LYS A 12 9.13 -12.01 9.42
N THR A 13 8.70 -12.96 10.22
CA THR A 13 7.29 -13.13 10.56
C THR A 13 6.92 -12.13 11.65
N ILE A 14 5.97 -11.23 11.37
CA ILE A 14 5.50 -10.26 12.35
C ILE A 14 4.43 -10.87 13.25
N ARG A 15 4.35 -10.37 14.48
CA ARG A 15 3.29 -10.71 15.44
C ARG A 15 2.49 -9.46 15.75
N VAL A 16 1.17 -9.53 15.57
CA VAL A 16 0.28 -8.40 15.76
C VAL A 16 -0.75 -8.76 16.83
N MET A 17 -0.79 -7.98 17.91
CA MET A 17 -1.72 -8.18 19.02
C MET A 17 -2.29 -6.83 19.48
N PRO A 18 -3.50 -6.82 20.10
CA PRO A 18 -3.99 -5.62 20.75
C PRO A 18 -2.99 -5.14 21.81
N SER A 19 -2.71 -3.84 21.82
CA SER A 19 -1.91 -3.24 22.89
C SER A 19 -2.67 -3.26 24.21
N LYS A 20 -1.94 -3.37 25.33
CA LYS A 20 -2.49 -3.14 26.68
C LYS A 20 -2.62 -1.66 27.01
N HIS A 21 -1.96 -0.79 26.25
CA HIS A 21 -2.00 0.66 26.41
C HIS A 21 -3.08 1.27 25.53
N GLN A 22 -3.86 2.20 26.08
CA GLN A 22 -4.96 2.85 25.36
C GLN A 22 -4.49 3.90 24.34
N ALA A 23 -3.35 4.54 24.57
CA ALA A 23 -2.80 5.59 23.72
C ALA A 23 -1.27 5.55 23.70
N VAL A 24 -0.69 6.09 22.63
CA VAL A 24 0.76 6.33 22.50
C VAL A 24 1.03 7.77 22.93
N GLN A 25 1.98 7.98 23.83
CA GLN A 25 2.40 9.31 24.27
C GLN A 25 3.46 9.87 23.33
N LEU A 26 3.34 11.14 22.95
CA LEU A 26 4.37 11.80 22.15
C LEU A 26 5.52 12.26 23.05
N PRO A 27 6.78 11.98 22.66
CA PRO A 27 7.94 12.48 23.39
C PRO A 27 8.02 14.01 23.31
N LYS A 28 8.63 14.62 24.33
CA LYS A 28 8.95 16.05 24.29
C LYS A 28 10.05 16.33 23.27
N GLU A 29 10.06 17.51 22.68
CA GLU A 29 11.13 17.93 21.78
C GLU A 29 12.50 17.83 22.46
N GLY A 30 13.51 17.36 21.71
CA GLY A 30 14.88 17.19 22.20
C GLY A 30 15.17 15.88 22.95
N GLN A 31 14.19 15.00 23.12
CA GLN A 31 14.43 13.65 23.66
C GLN A 31 15.10 12.74 22.61
N PRO A 32 15.98 11.79 23.02
CA PRO A 32 16.67 10.88 22.10
C PRO A 32 15.74 10.02 21.24
N ASP A 33 14.51 9.77 21.71
CA ASP A 33 13.49 8.95 21.06
C ASP A 33 12.49 9.76 20.21
N ALA A 34 12.67 11.08 20.10
CA ALA A 34 11.78 11.97 19.34
C ALA A 34 11.61 11.57 17.86
N GLY A 35 12.59 10.86 17.27
CA GLY A 35 12.51 10.35 15.90
C GLY A 35 11.74 9.04 15.72
N LEU A 36 11.48 8.31 16.82
CA LEU A 36 10.87 6.97 16.81
C LEU A 36 9.34 7.00 16.96
N THR A 37 8.80 8.12 17.42
CA THR A 37 7.35 8.34 17.56
C THR A 37 6.92 9.44 16.61
N ARG A 38 5.88 9.18 15.81
CA ARG A 38 5.33 10.17 14.86
C ARG A 38 3.81 10.23 14.97
N ASP A 39 3.27 11.44 14.97
CA ASP A 39 1.83 11.67 14.87
C ASP A 39 1.41 11.74 13.40
N TYR A 40 0.42 10.93 13.05
CA TYR A 40 -0.18 10.90 11.72
C TYR A 40 -1.67 11.28 11.73
N ALA A 41 -2.25 11.73 12.84
CA ALA A 41 -3.70 11.96 12.97
C ALA A 41 -4.29 12.87 11.87
N GLN A 42 -3.53 13.87 11.42
CA GLN A 42 -3.94 14.81 10.35
C GLN A 42 -3.37 14.47 8.96
N ASN A 43 -2.77 13.30 8.77
CA ASN A 43 -2.17 12.94 7.49
C ASN A 43 -3.25 12.92 6.37
N PRO A 44 -3.07 13.69 5.28
CA PRO A 44 -4.05 13.75 4.19
C PRO A 44 -4.20 12.43 3.42
N LEU A 45 -3.26 11.49 3.58
CA LEU A 45 -3.27 10.18 2.91
C LEU A 45 -4.14 9.14 3.64
N HIS A 46 -4.79 9.49 4.76
CA HIS A 46 -5.71 8.59 5.46
C HIS A 46 -6.89 8.18 4.59
N ARG A 47 -6.99 6.88 4.29
CA ARG A 47 -8.00 6.33 3.39
C ARG A 47 -9.38 6.18 4.04
N PHE A 48 -9.48 6.29 5.35
CA PHE A 48 -10.69 6.00 6.13
C PHE A 48 -11.25 7.23 6.88
N LYS A 49 -10.77 8.45 6.60
CA LYS A 49 -11.21 9.67 7.29
C LYS A 49 -12.68 10.05 7.00
N LYS A 50 -13.19 9.74 5.79
CA LYS A 50 -14.54 10.11 5.35
C LYS A 50 -15.54 8.99 5.69
N PRO A 51 -16.55 9.23 6.57
CA PRO A 51 -17.62 8.28 6.83
C PRO A 51 -18.35 7.88 5.54
N GLY A 52 -18.73 6.60 5.43
CA GLY A 52 -19.41 6.07 4.24
C GLY A 52 -18.54 5.95 2.98
N SER A 53 -17.23 6.18 3.08
CA SER A 53 -16.31 5.98 1.95
C SER A 53 -16.33 4.53 1.46
N LYS A 54 -16.34 4.33 0.13
CA LYS A 54 -16.20 3.00 -0.49
C LYS A 54 -14.91 2.28 -0.10
N ASN A 55 -13.91 2.99 0.42
CA ASN A 55 -12.67 2.38 0.91
C ASN A 55 -12.94 1.33 2.01
N TYR A 56 -13.94 1.55 2.87
CA TYR A 56 -14.31 0.60 3.93
C TYR A 56 -14.78 -0.76 3.38
N GLN A 57 -15.32 -0.79 2.17
CA GLN A 57 -15.78 -2.01 1.50
C GLN A 57 -14.65 -2.72 0.72
N ASN A 58 -13.47 -2.10 0.63
CA ASN A 58 -12.34 -2.57 -0.18
C ASN A 58 -11.11 -2.88 0.67
N ILE A 59 -11.33 -3.44 1.86
CA ILE A 59 -10.29 -3.95 2.75
C ILE A 59 -10.16 -5.46 2.50
N TYR A 60 -9.09 -5.86 1.84
CA TYR A 60 -8.83 -7.25 1.49
C TYR A 60 -7.59 -7.79 2.20
N PRO A 61 -7.52 -9.12 2.46
CA PRO A 61 -6.31 -9.74 3.02
C PRO A 61 -5.11 -9.57 2.08
N PRO A 62 -3.86 -9.66 2.59
CA PRO A 62 -2.67 -9.72 1.77
C PRO A 62 -2.76 -10.81 0.69
N SER A 63 -2.43 -10.45 -0.54
CA SER A 63 -2.38 -11.34 -1.69
C SER A 63 -1.21 -10.94 -2.59
N ALA A 64 -0.76 -11.83 -3.48
CA ALA A 64 0.31 -11.53 -4.43
C ALA A 64 -0.13 -10.53 -5.52
N THR A 65 -1.44 -10.26 -5.63
CA THR A 65 -2.03 -9.37 -6.62
C THR A 65 -2.48 -8.08 -5.97
N LEU A 66 -1.98 -6.95 -6.47
CA LEU A 66 -2.31 -5.61 -6.02
C LEU A 66 -3.28 -4.95 -7.00
N HIS A 67 -4.20 -4.16 -6.45
CA HIS A 67 -5.03 -3.23 -7.18
C HIS A 67 -4.38 -1.85 -7.18
N LEU A 68 -4.14 -1.32 -8.37
CA LEU A 68 -3.60 -0.01 -8.65
C LEU A 68 -4.71 0.95 -9.06
N SER A 69 -4.64 2.19 -8.60
CA SER A 69 -5.60 3.24 -8.97
C SER A 69 -4.95 4.61 -8.97
N ASN A 70 -5.67 5.59 -9.55
CA ASN A 70 -5.19 6.95 -9.76
C ASN A 70 -4.03 7.02 -10.77
N ILE A 71 -4.03 6.11 -11.74
CA ILE A 71 -3.08 6.09 -12.85
C ILE A 71 -3.52 7.18 -13.86
N PRO A 72 -2.63 8.10 -14.26
CA PRO A 72 -2.92 9.06 -15.33
C PRO A 72 -3.17 8.36 -16.67
N ALA A 73 -4.03 8.93 -17.52
CA ALA A 73 -4.28 8.37 -18.85
C ALA A 73 -3.06 8.40 -19.78
N THR A 74 -2.06 9.21 -19.46
CA THR A 74 -0.79 9.31 -20.19
C THR A 74 0.20 8.22 -19.81
N VAL A 75 0.00 7.52 -18.69
CA VAL A 75 0.93 6.50 -18.20
C VAL A 75 0.56 5.14 -18.78
N THR A 76 1.53 4.51 -19.40
CA THR A 76 1.43 3.22 -20.09
C THR A 76 1.67 2.04 -19.14
N GLU A 77 1.33 0.83 -19.60
CA GLU A 77 1.60 -0.42 -18.88
C GLU A 77 3.10 -0.60 -18.63
N ASP A 78 3.94 -0.32 -19.63
CA ASP A 78 5.38 -0.49 -19.55
C ASP A 78 6.00 0.47 -18.53
N GLU A 79 5.55 1.73 -18.46
CA GLU A 79 6.00 2.68 -17.43
C GLU A 79 5.65 2.23 -16.00
N ILE A 80 4.47 1.63 -15.80
CA ILE A 80 4.10 1.08 -14.49
C ILE A 80 4.97 -0.13 -14.15
N LYS A 81 5.16 -1.07 -15.09
CA LYS A 81 6.03 -2.24 -14.87
C LYS A 81 7.46 -1.82 -14.59
N GLU A 82 7.97 -0.84 -15.32
CA GLU A 82 9.32 -0.30 -15.14
C GLU A 82 9.45 0.37 -13.76
N ALA A 83 8.44 1.13 -13.31
CA ALA A 83 8.43 1.73 -11.98
C ALA A 83 8.52 0.68 -10.85
N PHE A 84 7.80 -0.43 -10.97
CA PHE A 84 7.89 -1.54 -10.01
C PHE A 84 9.26 -2.24 -10.08
N THR A 85 9.74 -2.51 -11.29
CA THR A 85 11.04 -3.18 -11.51
C THR A 85 12.21 -2.33 -10.99
N LYS A 86 12.20 -1.01 -11.24
CA LYS A 86 13.16 -0.03 -10.69
C LYS A 86 13.19 -0.02 -9.16
N ASN A 87 12.08 -0.38 -8.51
CA ASN A 87 11.98 -0.52 -7.06
C ASN A 87 12.20 -1.97 -6.58
N SER A 88 12.84 -2.81 -7.41
CA SER A 88 13.21 -4.19 -7.08
C SER A 88 12.02 -5.13 -6.88
N PHE A 89 10.91 -4.91 -7.60
CA PHE A 89 9.76 -5.81 -7.60
C PHE A 89 9.61 -6.49 -8.95
N GLU A 90 9.65 -7.82 -8.97
CA GLU A 90 9.43 -8.60 -10.19
C GLU A 90 7.93 -8.67 -10.52
N VAL A 91 7.56 -8.16 -11.70
CA VAL A 91 6.16 -8.16 -12.17
C VAL A 91 5.88 -9.44 -12.95
N LYS A 92 4.96 -10.27 -12.44
CA LYS A 92 4.55 -11.53 -13.08
C LYS A 92 3.40 -11.35 -14.07
N ALA A 93 2.46 -10.49 -13.74
CA ALA A 93 1.35 -10.15 -14.61
C ALA A 93 0.89 -8.72 -14.37
N PHE A 94 0.32 -8.11 -15.40
CA PHE A 94 -0.29 -6.80 -15.33
C PHE A 94 -1.52 -6.78 -16.23
N LYS A 95 -2.55 -6.05 -15.83
CA LYS A 95 -3.75 -5.85 -16.63
C LYS A 95 -4.45 -4.55 -16.27
N PHE A 96 -4.60 -3.64 -17.23
CA PHE A 96 -5.52 -2.52 -17.11
C PHE A 96 -6.97 -2.98 -17.05
N PHE A 97 -7.80 -2.23 -16.32
CA PHE A 97 -9.24 -2.44 -16.38
C PHE A 97 -9.80 -1.96 -17.73
N PRO A 98 -10.50 -2.83 -18.50
CA PRO A 98 -10.92 -2.49 -19.88
C PRO A 98 -11.81 -1.25 -19.97
N LYS A 99 -12.52 -0.91 -18.90
CA LYS A 99 -13.45 0.24 -18.84
C LYS A 99 -12.86 1.45 -18.11
N ASP A 100 -11.72 1.30 -17.45
CA ASP A 100 -11.11 2.36 -16.64
C ASP A 100 -9.59 2.20 -16.59
N HIS A 101 -8.88 2.83 -17.53
CA HIS A 101 -7.42 2.84 -17.57
C HIS A 101 -6.78 3.62 -16.41
N LYS A 102 -7.57 4.21 -15.50
CA LYS A 102 -7.05 4.76 -14.24
C LYS A 102 -6.81 3.69 -13.19
N MET A 103 -7.21 2.44 -13.46
CA MET A 103 -7.08 1.29 -12.58
C MET A 103 -6.46 0.10 -13.30
N ALA A 104 -5.69 -0.68 -12.55
CA ALA A 104 -5.05 -1.89 -13.05
C ALA A 104 -4.91 -2.93 -11.92
N LEU A 105 -4.68 -4.17 -12.32
CA LEU A 105 -4.16 -5.19 -11.43
C LEU A 105 -2.70 -5.45 -11.80
N ILE A 106 -1.88 -5.72 -10.79
CA ILE A 106 -0.48 -6.14 -10.95
C ILE A 106 -0.21 -7.31 -10.01
N GLN A 107 0.44 -8.36 -10.50
CA GLN A 107 0.79 -9.54 -9.74
C GLN A 107 2.30 -9.64 -9.57
N LEU A 108 2.75 -9.88 -8.35
CA LEU A 108 4.16 -10.12 -8.00
C LEU A 108 4.40 -11.59 -7.65
N SER A 109 5.65 -11.96 -7.39
CA SER A 109 6.05 -13.36 -7.21
C SER A 109 5.52 -13.99 -5.92
N SER A 110 5.23 -13.18 -4.90
CA SER A 110 4.73 -13.68 -3.62
C SER A 110 3.90 -12.64 -2.87
N ILE A 111 3.19 -13.12 -1.84
CA ILE A 111 2.46 -12.24 -0.90
C ILE A 111 3.44 -11.30 -0.19
N GLU A 112 4.62 -11.76 0.20
CA GLU A 112 5.63 -10.92 0.86
C GLU A 112 6.08 -9.78 -0.06
N GLU A 113 6.39 -10.08 -1.32
CA GLU A 113 6.76 -9.05 -2.30
C GLU A 113 5.63 -8.05 -2.52
N ALA A 114 4.38 -8.51 -2.62
CA ALA A 114 3.22 -7.64 -2.76
C ALA A 114 3.02 -6.72 -1.54
N VAL A 115 3.28 -7.21 -0.34
CA VAL A 115 3.25 -6.40 0.88
C VAL A 115 4.35 -5.33 0.84
N CYS A 116 5.59 -5.72 0.52
CA CYS A 116 6.71 -4.80 0.38
C CYS A 116 6.46 -3.74 -0.70
N ALA A 117 5.90 -4.15 -1.85
CA ALA A 117 5.55 -3.27 -2.94
C ALA A 117 4.41 -2.31 -2.57
N LEU A 118 3.38 -2.77 -1.84
CA LEU A 118 2.34 -1.89 -1.34
C LEU A 118 2.94 -0.80 -0.43
N ILE A 119 3.83 -1.17 0.49
CA ILE A 119 4.49 -0.22 1.39
C ILE A 119 5.35 0.79 0.61
N LYS A 120 6.10 0.32 -0.39
CA LYS A 120 7.05 1.15 -1.16
C LYS A 120 6.37 2.01 -2.22
N MET A 121 5.36 1.49 -2.89
CA MET A 121 4.75 2.08 -4.09
C MET A 121 3.46 2.86 -3.77
N HIS A 122 2.89 2.74 -2.57
CA HIS A 122 1.78 3.60 -2.20
C HIS A 122 2.24 5.05 -2.08
N ASN A 123 1.49 5.96 -2.72
CA ASN A 123 1.84 7.37 -2.87
C ASN A 123 3.09 7.61 -3.75
N TYR A 124 3.48 6.64 -4.59
CA TYR A 124 4.52 6.83 -5.61
C TYR A 124 4.06 7.86 -6.65
N GLN A 125 4.90 8.84 -6.95
CA GLN A 125 4.57 9.91 -7.89
C GLN A 125 4.70 9.40 -9.34
N LEU A 126 3.59 9.38 -10.07
CA LEU A 126 3.54 9.00 -11.49
C LEU A 126 3.62 10.21 -12.43
N SER A 127 3.15 11.37 -11.96
CA SER A 127 3.21 12.65 -12.66
C SER A 127 3.25 13.79 -11.63
N GLU A 128 3.34 15.04 -12.08
CA GLU A 128 3.35 16.21 -11.18
C GLU A 128 2.15 16.23 -10.21
N SER A 129 0.97 15.77 -10.64
CA SER A 129 -0.26 15.82 -9.83
C SER A 129 -0.83 14.46 -9.43
N ASN A 130 -0.32 13.34 -9.97
CA ASN A 130 -0.87 12.02 -9.70
C ASN A 130 0.08 11.14 -8.90
N HIS A 131 -0.44 10.62 -7.79
CA HIS A 131 0.23 9.66 -6.93
C HIS A 131 -0.52 8.33 -6.93
N LEU A 132 0.22 7.25 -7.11
CA LEU A 132 -0.30 5.89 -7.20
C LEU A 132 -0.97 5.48 -5.89
N ARG A 133 -2.17 4.89 -6.00
CA ARG A 133 -2.85 4.26 -4.87
C ARG A 133 -2.82 2.76 -5.01
N VAL A 134 -2.31 2.09 -3.98
CA VAL A 134 -2.08 0.64 -3.97
C VAL A 134 -2.92 0.01 -2.86
N SER A 135 -3.57 -1.09 -3.18
CA SER A 135 -4.37 -1.92 -2.27
C SER A 135 -4.14 -3.38 -2.61
N PHE A 136 -4.39 -4.31 -1.68
CA PHE A 136 -4.55 -5.71 -2.06
C PHE A 136 -5.80 -5.89 -2.93
N SER A 137 -5.72 -6.82 -3.88
CA SER A 137 -6.85 -7.20 -4.73
C SER A 137 -7.53 -8.46 -4.19
N LYS A 138 -8.86 -8.52 -4.33
CA LYS A 138 -9.64 -9.76 -4.20
C LYS A 138 -9.54 -10.64 -5.46
N SER A 139 -9.30 -10.01 -6.60
CA SER A 139 -9.23 -10.68 -7.90
C SER A 139 -7.79 -11.02 -8.26
N ASN A 140 -7.62 -12.17 -8.91
CA ASN A 140 -6.37 -12.54 -9.56
C ASN A 140 -6.40 -12.10 -11.04
N ILE A 141 -5.22 -12.07 -11.67
CA ILE A 141 -5.06 -11.96 -13.13
C ILE A 141 -4.73 -13.36 -13.67
#